data_AF-A0A843JN25-F1
#
_entry.id   AF-A0A843JN25-F1
#
_cell.length_a   1.000
_cell.length_b   1.000
_cell.length_c   1.000
_cell.angle_alpha   90.00
_cell.angle_beta   90.00
_cell.angle_gamma   90.00
#
_symmetry.space_group_name_H-M   'P 1'
#
loop_
_entity.id
_entity.type
_entity.pdbx_description
1 polymer ?
#
loop_
_entity_poly.entity_id
_entity_poly.type
_entity_poly.pdbx_seq_one_letter_code
_entity_poly.pdbx_strand_id
1 'polypeptide(L)'
;MKKRFLALALFGISLFLLLSSVSAEEIGSDDSNPNIEVFGQEQSIDTSEVSSDDANSDISLDEDTESNSNETNNSSIDSSKTPYKFSSAKNISTTYGKKAKFSVKVLNNEGKAINHTLVTFKVSGKTYNRYTNVSGIAYLYLNLNAGKYAIKYNASGISGKNYCTVKNYYKITNYKWKSGANVLKNKRIKANVPNSALVRKIIKLAKSGTPVIKFK
;
A
#
# COMPACT_ATOMS: atom_id res chain seq x y z
N MET A 1 23.89 67.35 3.52
CA MET A 1 22.48 67.67 3.19
C MET A 1 22.09 66.91 1.93
N LYS A 2 20.94 66.21 1.98
CA LYS A 2 19.97 65.89 0.89
C LYS A 2 20.51 65.26 -0.42
N LYS A 3 19.90 64.28 -1.08
CA LYS A 3 18.87 63.23 -0.85
C LYS A 3 18.72 62.60 -2.26
N ARG A 4 18.89 61.27 -2.34
CA ARG A 4 18.03 60.34 -3.11
C ARG A 4 17.84 60.58 -4.63
N PHE A 5 18.49 59.75 -5.45
CA PHE A 5 17.94 59.33 -6.75
C PHE A 5 17.68 57.83 -6.71
N LEU A 6 16.45 57.49 -6.32
CA LEU A 6 15.79 56.19 -6.43
C LEU A 6 14.67 56.39 -7.47
N ALA A 7 14.46 55.36 -8.29
CA ALA A 7 13.35 55.16 -9.23
C ALA A 7 13.62 55.56 -10.69
N LEU A 8 13.99 54.57 -11.52
CA LEU A 8 13.28 54.24 -12.77
C LEU A 8 13.87 52.98 -13.41
N ALA A 9 13.43 51.80 -12.98
CA ALA A 9 13.71 50.53 -13.67
C ALA A 9 12.58 49.51 -13.44
N LEU A 10 11.32 49.97 -13.53
CA LEU A 10 10.11 49.15 -13.36
C LEU A 10 9.16 49.34 -14.56
N PHE A 11 9.66 49.14 -15.78
CA PHE A 11 8.82 49.19 -16.99
C PHE A 11 9.11 48.08 -18.02
N GLY A 12 9.80 47.01 -17.63
CA GLY A 12 10.28 45.96 -18.55
C GLY A 12 9.80 44.53 -18.28
N ILE A 13 8.77 44.30 -17.43
CA ILE A 13 8.28 42.94 -17.11
C ILE A 13 6.73 42.91 -17.10
N SER A 14 6.10 43.60 -18.06
CA SER A 14 4.63 43.64 -18.19
C SER A 14 4.14 43.20 -19.57
N LEU A 15 4.76 42.14 -20.16
CA LEU A 15 4.21 41.54 -21.38
C LEU A 15 4.61 40.07 -21.59
N PHE A 16 4.35 39.22 -20.60
CA PHE A 16 4.35 37.76 -20.81
C PHE A 16 3.24 37.08 -20.01
N LEU A 17 2.01 37.40 -20.39
CA LEU A 17 0.81 36.60 -20.08
C LEU A 17 0.04 36.41 -21.39
N LEU A 18 0.60 35.58 -22.28
CA LEU A 18 -0.21 34.98 -23.33
C LEU A 18 -0.86 33.74 -22.74
N LEU A 19 -2.18 33.87 -22.63
CA LEU A 19 -3.15 32.87 -22.22
C LEU A 19 -3.14 31.74 -23.25
N SER A 20 -2.80 30.52 -22.84
CA SER A 20 -3.33 29.34 -23.51
C SER A 20 -4.79 29.20 -23.07
N SER A 21 -5.71 29.67 -23.91
CA SER A 21 -7.14 29.37 -23.79
C SER A 21 -7.36 27.88 -24.01
N VAL A 22 -7.76 27.16 -22.97
CA VAL A 22 -8.34 25.81 -23.09
C VAL A 22 -9.81 25.99 -23.47
N SER A 23 -10.20 25.41 -24.60
CA SER A 23 -11.59 25.27 -25.02
C SER A 23 -12.31 24.31 -24.07
N ALA A 24 -13.48 24.69 -23.57
CA ALA A 24 -14.42 23.76 -22.96
C ALA A 24 -15.24 23.14 -24.10
N GLU A 25 -15.10 21.84 -24.30
CA GLU A 25 -15.99 21.07 -25.17
C GLU A 25 -17.12 20.51 -24.31
N GLU A 26 -18.34 20.91 -24.64
CA GLU A 26 -19.58 20.45 -24.02
C GLU A 26 -19.94 19.11 -24.67
N ILE A 27 -19.80 18.01 -23.92
CA ILE A 27 -20.25 16.69 -24.36
C ILE A 27 -21.52 16.35 -23.59
N GLY A 28 -22.60 16.23 -24.36
CA GLY A 28 -23.91 15.82 -23.91
C GLY A 28 -23.91 14.46 -23.25
N SER A 29 -24.88 14.29 -22.36
CA SER A 29 -25.28 13.02 -21.77
C SER A 29 -25.74 12.05 -22.86
N ASP A 30 -25.06 10.91 -22.99
CA ASP A 30 -25.71 9.69 -23.44
C ASP A 30 -25.25 8.49 -22.60
N ASP A 31 -26.25 7.76 -22.13
CA ASP A 31 -26.16 6.56 -21.32
C ASP A 31 -25.60 5.42 -22.20
N SER A 32 -24.53 4.77 -21.76
CA SER A 32 -24.48 3.30 -21.58
C SER A 32 -23.06 2.75 -21.41
N ASN A 33 -22.99 1.81 -20.48
CA ASN A 33 -21.85 1.15 -19.86
C ASN A 33 -21.08 0.23 -20.83
N PRO A 34 -19.77 -0.03 -20.58
CA PRO A 34 -18.80 -0.47 -21.57
C PRO A 34 -18.71 -1.99 -21.64
N ASN A 35 -18.29 -2.54 -22.78
CA ASN A 35 -17.54 -3.80 -22.82
C ASN A 35 -16.82 -4.01 -24.17
N ILE A 36 -15.64 -4.64 -24.03
CA ILE A 36 -14.84 -5.34 -25.04
C ILE A 36 -13.89 -4.48 -25.89
N GLU A 37 -12.73 -4.11 -25.32
CA GLU A 37 -11.52 -3.94 -26.14
C GLU A 37 -10.97 -5.32 -26.51
N VAL A 38 -11.35 -5.73 -27.71
CA VAL A 38 -10.68 -6.74 -28.52
C VAL A 38 -9.31 -6.19 -28.91
N PHE A 39 -8.22 -6.74 -28.36
CA PHE A 39 -6.89 -6.58 -28.94
C PHE A 39 -6.53 -7.86 -29.68
N GLY A 40 -6.75 -7.84 -31.00
CA GLY A 40 -6.10 -8.73 -31.94
C GLY A 40 -4.78 -8.13 -32.39
N GLN A 41 -3.71 -8.92 -32.38
CA GLN A 41 -2.75 -8.98 -33.47
C GLN A 41 -2.41 -10.45 -33.70
N GLU A 42 -2.88 -10.98 -34.83
CA GLU A 42 -2.40 -12.22 -35.45
C GLU A 42 -0.94 -12.03 -35.90
N GLN A 43 -0.13 -13.09 -35.87
CA GLN A 43 0.15 -13.90 -37.06
C GLN A 43 1.36 -14.82 -36.82
N SER A 44 1.15 -16.13 -36.85
CA SER A 44 1.86 -17.05 -37.76
C SER A 44 1.31 -18.47 -37.60
N ILE A 45 0.73 -18.92 -38.71
CA ILE A 45 0.23 -20.26 -39.01
C ILE A 45 1.40 -21.25 -39.05
N ASP A 46 1.23 -22.43 -38.46
CA ASP A 46 1.88 -23.64 -38.99
C ASP A 46 0.90 -24.82 -38.92
N THR A 47 0.42 -25.20 -40.09
CA THR A 47 -0.42 -26.36 -40.38
C THR A 47 0.49 -27.56 -40.66
N SER A 48 0.39 -28.61 -39.84
CA SER A 48 0.77 -29.96 -40.28
C SER A 48 -0.43 -30.88 -40.12
N GLU A 49 -1.04 -31.12 -41.27
CA GLU A 49 -2.01 -32.16 -41.56
C GLU A 49 -1.23 -33.46 -41.77
N VAL A 50 -1.52 -34.50 -41.00
CA VAL A 50 -1.23 -35.89 -41.38
C VAL A 50 -2.46 -36.72 -41.11
N SER A 51 -3.14 -37.03 -42.21
CA SER A 51 -4.09 -38.12 -42.39
C SER A 51 -3.41 -39.48 -42.24
N SER A 52 -4.10 -40.43 -41.61
CA SER A 52 -4.00 -41.84 -42.00
C SER A 52 -5.32 -42.53 -41.67
N ASP A 53 -5.98 -42.95 -42.74
CA ASP A 53 -7.18 -43.77 -42.79
C ASP A 53 -6.92 -45.22 -42.33
N ASP A 54 -8.04 -45.92 -42.11
CA ASP A 54 -8.27 -47.36 -42.22
C ASP A 54 -7.79 -48.30 -41.09
N ALA A 55 -8.75 -48.84 -40.32
CA ALA A 55 -9.40 -50.11 -40.66
C ALA A 55 -10.21 -50.68 -39.48
N ASN A 56 -11.48 -50.97 -39.78
CA ASN A 56 -12.39 -51.77 -38.95
C ASN A 56 -11.82 -53.16 -38.66
N SER A 57 -11.97 -53.61 -37.41
CA SER A 57 -12.15 -55.03 -37.10
C SER A 57 -13.29 -55.18 -36.10
N ASP A 58 -14.45 -55.58 -36.62
CA ASP A 58 -15.56 -56.13 -35.85
C ASP A 58 -15.06 -57.27 -34.94
N ILE A 59 -15.43 -57.23 -33.65
CA ILE A 59 -15.77 -58.42 -32.88
C ILE A 59 -16.90 -58.06 -31.91
N SER A 60 -17.93 -58.89 -31.97
CA SER A 60 -19.25 -58.75 -31.41
C SER A 60 -19.36 -58.97 -29.90
N LEU A 61 -20.26 -58.18 -29.30
CA LEU A 61 -21.30 -58.51 -28.31
C LEU A 61 -20.92 -59.38 -27.10
N ASP A 62 -20.97 -58.75 -25.92
CA ASP A 62 -21.71 -59.28 -24.77
C ASP A 62 -22.36 -58.09 -24.01
N GLU A 63 -23.61 -58.29 -23.61
CA GLU A 63 -24.54 -57.32 -23.01
C GLU A 63 -24.10 -56.87 -21.60
N ASP A 64 -24.25 -55.56 -21.30
CA ASP A 64 -25.05 -55.07 -20.17
C ASP A 64 -24.91 -53.54 -19.96
N THR A 65 -25.97 -52.84 -20.38
CA THR A 65 -26.72 -51.80 -19.65
C THR A 65 -26.09 -50.42 -19.29
N GLU A 66 -26.55 -49.44 -20.07
CA GLU A 66 -27.02 -48.06 -19.73
C GLU A 66 -26.09 -46.90 -19.32
N SER A 67 -26.12 -45.91 -20.21
CA SER A 67 -26.39 -44.47 -19.96
C SER A 67 -25.24 -43.55 -19.52
N ASN A 68 -24.62 -43.02 -20.57
CA ASN A 68 -23.93 -41.74 -20.62
C ASN A 68 -24.87 -40.57 -20.23
N SER A 69 -24.49 -39.78 -19.22
CA SER A 69 -24.88 -38.37 -19.13
C SER A 69 -23.66 -37.51 -18.82
N ASN A 70 -23.24 -36.76 -19.84
CA ASN A 70 -22.36 -35.61 -19.69
C ASN A 70 -23.04 -34.57 -18.79
N GLU A 71 -22.70 -34.53 -17.50
CA GLU A 71 -23.04 -33.40 -16.64
C GLU A 71 -21.95 -32.34 -16.69
N THR A 72 -22.30 -31.27 -17.41
CA THR A 72 -21.70 -29.96 -17.33
C THR A 72 -21.84 -29.45 -15.89
N ASN A 73 -20.81 -29.62 -15.06
CA ASN A 73 -20.75 -28.98 -13.75
C ASN A 73 -20.39 -27.51 -13.92
N ASN A 74 -21.39 -26.74 -14.34
CA ASN A 74 -21.45 -25.30 -14.11
C ASN A 74 -21.58 -25.12 -12.59
N SER A 75 -20.44 -25.06 -11.89
CA SER A 75 -20.41 -24.79 -10.46
C SER A 75 -20.87 -23.36 -10.23
N SER A 76 -22.17 -23.23 -10.00
CA SER A 76 -22.80 -22.08 -9.39
C SER A 76 -21.95 -21.68 -8.18
N ILE A 77 -21.31 -20.52 -8.28
CA ILE A 77 -20.64 -19.86 -7.17
C ILE A 77 -21.76 -19.50 -6.18
N ASP A 78 -22.06 -20.44 -5.29
CA ASP A 78 -22.86 -20.18 -4.10
C ASP A 78 -22.09 -19.16 -3.27
N SER A 79 -22.49 -17.90 -3.44
CA SER A 79 -22.05 -16.78 -2.61
C SER A 79 -22.74 -16.85 -1.25
N SER A 80 -22.73 -18.01 -0.60
CA SER A 80 -23.15 -18.13 0.79
C SER A 80 -22.07 -17.46 1.65
N LYS A 81 -22.41 -16.26 2.13
CA LYS A 81 -21.60 -15.42 3.01
C LYS A 81 -21.45 -16.11 4.37
N THR A 82 -20.57 -17.10 4.43
CA THR A 82 -20.12 -17.67 5.70
C THR A 82 -19.37 -16.57 6.48
N PRO A 83 -19.67 -16.34 7.76
CA PRO A 83 -19.01 -15.26 8.48
C PRO A 83 -17.50 -15.55 8.60
N TYR A 84 -16.70 -14.50 8.38
CA TYR A 84 -15.25 -14.57 8.36
C TYR A 84 -14.66 -14.09 9.68
N LYS A 85 -13.45 -14.56 10.03
CA LYS A 85 -12.68 -14.09 11.18
C LYS A 85 -11.21 -13.85 10.84
N PHE A 86 -10.59 -12.87 11.50
CA PHE A 86 -9.13 -12.69 11.52
C PHE A 86 -8.51 -13.29 12.78
N SER A 87 -7.48 -14.14 12.66
CA SER A 87 -6.84 -14.80 13.82
C SER A 87 -5.39 -14.38 14.09
N SER A 88 -4.68 -13.81 13.11
CA SER A 88 -3.24 -13.50 13.22
C SER A 88 -2.88 -12.01 13.15
N ALA A 89 -3.87 -11.11 13.23
CA ALA A 89 -3.63 -9.69 13.10
C ALA A 89 -3.20 -9.06 14.44
N LYS A 90 -1.88 -8.86 14.63
CA LYS A 90 -1.30 -8.20 15.81
C LYS A 90 -0.62 -6.89 15.44
N ASN A 91 -0.45 -6.00 16.43
CA ASN A 91 0.39 -4.82 16.24
C ASN A 91 1.84 -5.24 15.99
N ILE A 92 2.53 -4.55 15.09
CA ILE A 92 3.92 -4.84 14.74
C ILE A 92 4.81 -3.64 15.06
N SER A 93 6.08 -3.90 15.35
CA SER A 93 7.11 -2.87 15.53
C SER A 93 8.34 -3.23 14.71
N THR A 94 8.96 -2.24 14.09
CA THR A 94 10.26 -2.37 13.41
C THR A 94 11.16 -1.18 13.77
N THR A 95 12.38 -1.20 13.24
CA THR A 95 13.32 -0.07 13.28
C THR A 95 13.34 0.64 11.93
N TYR A 96 13.57 1.95 11.92
CA TYR A 96 13.80 2.73 10.72
C TYR A 96 14.87 2.08 9.83
N GLY A 97 14.67 2.11 8.51
CA GLY A 97 15.52 1.41 7.54
C GLY A 97 15.25 -0.09 7.38
N LYS A 98 14.43 -0.71 8.25
CA LYS A 98 14.03 -2.13 8.12
C LYS A 98 12.58 -2.28 7.69
N LYS A 99 12.33 -3.16 6.70
CA LYS A 99 10.97 -3.51 6.26
C LYS A 99 10.21 -4.22 7.39
N ALA A 100 8.97 -3.81 7.66
CA ALA A 100 8.08 -4.48 8.59
C ALA A 100 7.14 -5.44 7.85
N LYS A 101 7.05 -6.70 8.28
CA LYS A 101 6.07 -7.66 7.74
C LYS A 101 4.78 -7.57 8.55
N PHE A 102 3.66 -7.30 7.88
CA PHE A 102 2.33 -7.44 8.45
C PHE A 102 1.61 -8.58 7.76
N SER A 103 0.89 -9.40 8.51
CA SER A 103 0.13 -10.53 7.99
C SER A 103 -1.20 -10.66 8.69
N VAL A 104 -2.21 -11.07 7.95
CA VAL A 104 -3.51 -11.47 8.48
C VAL A 104 -3.84 -12.87 7.98
N LYS A 105 -4.46 -13.67 8.84
CA LYS A 105 -4.99 -14.99 8.50
C LYS A 105 -6.51 -14.88 8.47
N VAL A 106 -7.12 -15.26 7.35
CA VAL A 106 -8.57 -15.27 7.12
C VAL A 106 -9.08 -16.69 7.34
N LEU A 107 -10.05 -16.82 8.23
CA LEU A 107 -10.71 -18.07 8.57
C LEU A 107 -12.21 -17.98 8.32
N ASN A 108 -12.86 -19.10 8.04
CA ASN A 108 -14.30 -19.23 8.17
C ASN A 108 -14.68 -19.35 9.66
N ASN A 109 -15.98 -19.41 9.96
CA ASN A 109 -16.48 -19.59 11.33
C ASN A 109 -16.05 -20.87 12.03
N GLU A 110 -15.76 -21.92 11.27
CA GLU A 110 -15.27 -23.22 11.78
C GLU A 110 -13.77 -23.18 12.10
N GLY A 111 -13.09 -22.06 11.81
CA GLY A 111 -11.65 -21.91 12.00
C GLY A 111 -10.79 -22.46 10.86
N LYS A 112 -11.40 -22.89 9.75
CA LYS A 112 -10.71 -23.35 8.55
C LYS A 112 -10.14 -22.16 7.78
N ALA A 113 -8.89 -22.30 7.33
CA ALA A 113 -8.22 -21.29 6.51
C ALA A 113 -8.82 -21.19 5.11
N ILE A 114 -8.98 -19.96 4.61
CA ILE A 114 -9.55 -19.71 3.28
C ILE A 114 -8.46 -19.18 2.36
N ASN A 115 -8.16 -19.96 1.32
CA ASN A 115 -7.19 -19.60 0.28
C ASN A 115 -7.79 -18.64 -0.75
N HIS A 116 -6.91 -17.96 -1.49
CA HIS A 116 -7.24 -17.08 -2.61
C HIS A 116 -8.32 -16.01 -2.33
N THR A 117 -8.41 -15.54 -1.08
CA THR A 117 -9.32 -14.46 -0.68
C THR A 117 -8.60 -13.12 -0.81
N LEU A 118 -9.22 -12.17 -1.51
CA LEU A 118 -8.70 -10.81 -1.61
C LEU A 118 -8.76 -10.09 -0.26
N VAL A 119 -7.59 -9.64 0.20
CA VAL A 119 -7.43 -8.78 1.37
C VAL A 119 -6.91 -7.42 0.91
N THR A 120 -7.69 -6.39 1.21
CA THR A 120 -7.33 -4.99 0.93
C THR A 120 -6.74 -4.35 2.18
N PHE A 121 -5.48 -3.93 2.13
CA PHE A 121 -4.81 -3.20 3.22
C PHE A 121 -4.73 -1.72 2.89
N LYS A 122 -4.99 -0.84 3.86
CA LYS A 122 -4.80 0.60 3.76
C LYS A 122 -3.83 1.09 4.83
N VAL A 123 -2.69 1.66 4.41
CA VAL A 123 -1.62 2.15 5.29
C VAL A 123 -1.09 3.46 4.74
N SER A 124 -1.08 4.52 5.58
CA SER A 124 -0.56 5.84 5.20
C SER A 124 -1.16 6.40 3.88
N GLY A 125 -2.46 6.19 3.66
CA GLY A 125 -3.15 6.63 2.45
C GLY A 125 -2.96 5.72 1.22
N LYS A 126 -2.07 4.73 1.27
CA LYS A 126 -1.85 3.76 0.18
C LYS A 126 -2.68 2.51 0.38
N THR A 127 -3.20 1.96 -0.72
CA THR A 127 -3.97 0.70 -0.76
C THR A 127 -3.11 -0.42 -1.33
N TYR A 128 -3.18 -1.60 -0.73
CA TYR A 128 -2.48 -2.82 -1.17
C TYR A 128 -3.46 -3.98 -1.24
N ASN A 129 -3.59 -4.57 -2.44
CA ASN A 129 -4.40 -5.76 -2.66
C ASN A 129 -3.52 -7.01 -2.58
N ARG A 130 -3.87 -7.99 -1.75
CA ARG A 130 -3.15 -9.26 -1.62
C ARG A 130 -4.13 -10.40 -1.48
N TYR A 131 -3.85 -11.51 -2.14
CA TYR A 131 -4.63 -12.73 -1.97
C TYR A 131 -4.05 -13.59 -0.85
N THR A 132 -4.91 -14.29 -0.12
CA THR A 132 -4.47 -15.28 0.86
C THR A 132 -3.82 -16.48 0.16
N ASN A 133 -2.76 -17.01 0.74
CA ASN A 133 -2.13 -18.26 0.27
C ASN A 133 -2.94 -19.49 0.71
N VAL A 134 -2.43 -20.70 0.41
CA VAL A 134 -3.04 -21.99 0.81
C VAL A 134 -3.30 -22.13 2.32
N SER A 135 -2.54 -21.42 3.16
CA SER A 135 -2.73 -21.40 4.62
C SER A 135 -3.66 -20.29 5.10
N GLY A 136 -4.35 -19.60 4.17
CA GLY A 136 -5.26 -18.48 4.46
C GLY A 136 -4.55 -17.19 4.89
N ILE A 137 -3.26 -17.03 4.58
CA ILE A 137 -2.46 -15.89 5.03
C ILE A 137 -2.24 -14.91 3.87
N ALA A 138 -2.62 -13.65 4.08
CA ALA A 138 -2.21 -12.52 3.25
C ALA A 138 -1.19 -11.68 4.01
N TYR A 139 -0.12 -11.24 3.35
CA TYR A 139 0.91 -10.42 3.98
C TYR A 139 1.44 -9.34 3.05
N LEU A 140 2.04 -8.32 3.63
CA LEU A 140 2.76 -7.27 2.91
C LEU A 140 3.97 -6.77 3.71
N TYR A 141 4.97 -6.27 3.00
CA TYR A 141 6.13 -5.61 3.58
C TYR A 141 5.96 -4.09 3.51
N LEU A 142 6.13 -3.42 4.64
CA LEU A 142 6.05 -1.97 4.79
C LEU A 142 7.44 -1.38 4.92
N ASN A 143 7.77 -0.43 4.05
CA ASN A 143 8.91 0.46 4.21
C ASN A 143 8.38 1.85 4.53
N LEU A 144 8.43 2.24 5.81
CA LEU A 144 7.81 3.46 6.32
C LEU A 144 8.83 4.27 7.12
N ASN A 145 8.67 5.58 7.12
CA ASN A 145 9.44 6.48 7.99
C ASN A 145 9.13 6.21 9.47
N ALA A 146 9.99 6.69 10.37
CA ALA A 146 9.78 6.58 11.80
C ALA A 146 8.43 7.20 12.21
N GLY A 147 7.62 6.45 12.98
CA GLY A 147 6.27 6.87 13.31
C GLY A 147 5.35 5.70 13.69
N LYS A 148 4.09 6.02 13.99
CA LYS A 148 3.04 5.04 14.29
C LYS A 148 1.93 5.16 13.23
N TYR A 149 1.67 4.07 12.54
CA TYR A 149 0.72 4.02 11.42
C TYR A 149 -0.40 3.06 11.72
N ALA A 150 -1.64 3.45 11.43
CA ALA A 150 -2.76 2.53 11.41
C ALA A 150 -2.71 1.67 10.13
N ILE A 151 -2.85 0.37 10.30
CA ILE A 151 -3.07 -0.59 9.23
C ILE A 151 -4.54 -1.00 9.31
N LYS A 152 -5.33 -0.52 8.36
CA LYS A 152 -6.71 -1.01 8.17
C LYS A 152 -6.67 -2.14 7.15
N TYR A 153 -7.47 -3.16 7.34
CA TYR A 153 -7.60 -4.24 6.38
C TYR A 153 -9.03 -4.72 6.29
N ASN A 154 -9.42 -5.19 5.11
CA ASN A 154 -10.74 -5.72 4.81
C ASN A 154 -10.63 -6.97 3.95
N ALA A 155 -11.47 -7.96 4.22
CA ALA A 155 -11.64 -9.15 3.41
C ALA A 155 -13.09 -9.62 3.54
N SER A 156 -13.74 -9.93 2.43
CA SER A 156 -15.10 -10.52 2.41
C SER A 156 -16.11 -9.84 3.35
N GLY A 157 -16.08 -8.51 3.41
CA GLY A 157 -17.01 -7.71 4.23
C GLY A 157 -16.64 -7.54 5.70
N ILE A 158 -15.62 -8.23 6.22
CA ILE A 158 -15.09 -7.98 7.58
C ILE A 158 -13.89 -7.03 7.54
N SER A 159 -13.76 -6.19 8.56
CA SER A 159 -12.66 -5.21 8.66
C SER A 159 -11.94 -5.33 9.99
N GLY A 160 -10.65 -5.00 9.98
CA GLY A 160 -9.84 -4.91 11.18
C GLY A 160 -8.84 -3.76 11.13
N LYS A 161 -8.26 -3.46 12.29
CA LYS A 161 -7.31 -2.36 12.47
C LYS A 161 -6.22 -2.77 13.45
N ASN A 162 -4.97 -2.63 13.02
CA ASN A 162 -3.77 -2.78 13.85
C ASN A 162 -2.83 -1.60 13.63
N TYR A 163 -1.71 -1.59 14.34
CA TYR A 163 -0.71 -0.55 14.21
C TYR A 163 0.66 -1.12 13.85
N CYS A 164 1.38 -0.41 12.98
CA CYS A 164 2.81 -0.56 12.78
C CYS A 164 3.54 0.60 13.44
N THR A 165 4.52 0.30 14.29
CA THR A 165 5.40 1.32 14.90
C THR A 165 6.81 1.17 14.36
N VAL A 166 7.30 2.18 13.64
CA VAL A 166 8.68 2.26 13.18
C VAL A 166 9.46 3.13 14.17
N LYS A 167 10.37 2.52 14.93
CA LYS A 167 11.21 3.20 15.91
C LYS A 167 12.47 3.74 15.24
N ASN A 168 12.85 4.98 15.55
CA ASN A 168 14.15 5.53 15.19
C ASN A 168 15.01 5.62 16.46
N TYR A 169 16.03 4.77 16.55
CA TYR A 169 16.91 4.73 17.70
C TYR A 169 18.00 5.78 17.57
N TYR A 170 18.36 6.38 18.70
CA TYR A 170 19.43 7.36 18.74
C TYR A 170 20.33 7.11 19.96
N LYS A 171 21.59 7.51 19.84
CA LYS A 171 22.56 7.61 20.92
C LYS A 171 22.85 9.09 21.16
N ILE A 172 22.91 9.50 22.42
CA ILE A 172 23.37 10.84 22.80
C ILE A 172 24.68 10.70 23.56
N THR A 173 25.71 11.40 23.09
CA THR A 173 26.99 11.57 23.79
C THR A 173 27.06 13.01 24.28
N ASN A 174 27.50 13.26 25.52
CA ASN A 174 27.64 14.62 26.04
C ASN A 174 29.12 14.96 26.26
N TYR A 175 29.66 15.89 25.48
CA TYR A 175 31.06 16.33 25.56
C TYR A 175 31.22 17.48 26.57
N LYS A 176 32.23 17.40 27.43
CA LYS A 176 32.43 18.33 28.57
C LYS A 176 33.39 19.48 28.25
N TRP A 177 33.19 20.18 27.15
CA TRP A 177 34.08 21.26 26.70
C TRP A 177 33.89 22.60 27.44
N LYS A 178 33.30 22.59 28.64
CA LYS A 178 32.88 23.81 29.38
C LYS A 178 31.99 24.77 28.56
N SER A 179 31.37 24.26 27.49
CA SER A 179 30.48 24.95 26.54
C SER A 179 29.00 24.93 26.95
N GLY A 180 28.70 24.58 28.21
CA GLY A 180 27.33 24.37 28.65
C GLY A 180 26.48 25.65 28.58
N ALA A 181 25.26 25.53 28.06
CA ALA A 181 24.32 26.64 27.94
C ALA A 181 22.90 26.20 28.31
N ASN A 182 22.14 27.09 28.96
CA ASN A 182 20.74 26.86 29.29
C ASN A 182 19.82 27.73 28.42
N VAL A 183 19.40 27.18 27.29
CA VAL A 183 18.51 27.86 26.32
C VAL A 183 17.14 28.25 26.91
N LEU A 184 16.70 27.59 27.99
CA LEU A 184 15.41 27.87 28.63
C LEU A 184 15.41 29.16 29.46
N LYS A 185 16.56 29.82 29.66
CA LYS A 185 16.61 31.17 30.25
C LYS A 185 15.94 32.21 29.34
N ASN A 186 15.95 32.00 28.03
CA ASN A 186 15.23 32.84 27.08
C ASN A 186 13.74 32.47 27.07
N LYS A 187 12.87 33.41 27.45
CA LYS A 187 11.42 33.20 27.53
C LYS A 187 10.80 32.82 26.18
N ARG A 188 11.25 33.43 25.07
CA ARG A 188 10.72 33.14 23.72
C ARG A 188 11.10 31.73 23.27
N ILE A 189 12.33 31.29 23.53
CA ILE A 189 12.74 29.91 23.24
C ILE A 189 11.93 28.95 24.09
N LYS A 190 11.87 29.17 25.41
CA LYS A 190 11.13 28.31 26.35
C LYS A 190 9.67 28.07 25.92
N ALA A 191 8.99 29.11 25.45
CA ALA A 191 7.60 29.02 24.98
C ALA A 191 7.42 28.19 23.70
N ASN A 192 8.46 28.10 22.86
CA ASN A 192 8.41 27.43 21.56
C ASN A 192 9.19 26.10 21.52
N VAL A 193 9.75 25.63 22.65
CA VAL A 193 10.45 24.35 22.71
C VAL A 193 9.45 23.20 22.53
N PRO A 194 9.64 22.29 21.55
CA PRO A 194 8.76 21.15 21.37
C PRO A 194 8.71 20.24 22.60
N ASN A 195 7.51 19.80 22.99
CA ASN A 195 7.31 18.91 24.13
C ASN A 195 7.64 17.45 23.78
N SER A 196 8.93 17.13 23.57
CA SER A 196 9.38 15.77 23.28
C SER A 196 10.40 15.26 24.30
N ALA A 197 10.41 13.95 24.56
CA ALA A 197 11.35 13.32 25.48
C ALA A 197 12.82 13.52 25.05
N LEU A 198 13.08 13.44 23.74
CA LEU A 198 14.41 13.68 23.16
C LEU A 198 14.87 15.12 23.43
N VAL A 199 14.04 16.12 23.11
CA VAL A 199 14.35 17.54 23.31
C VAL A 199 14.61 17.85 24.78
N ARG A 200 13.78 17.36 25.70
CA ARG A 200 14.00 17.52 27.15
C ARG A 200 15.34 16.92 27.59
N LYS A 201 15.72 15.75 27.07
CA LYS A 201 17.00 15.10 27.37
C LYS A 201 18.19 15.91 26.83
N ILE A 202 18.09 16.42 25.61
CA ILE A 202 19.13 17.28 24.99
C ILE A 202 19.32 18.56 25.81
N ILE A 203 18.24 19.28 26.13
CA ILE A 203 18.30 20.52 26.90
C ILE A 203 18.91 20.28 28.29
N LYS A 204 18.57 19.17 28.94
CA LYS A 204 19.18 18.80 30.23
C LYS A 204 20.70 18.61 30.10
N LEU A 205 21.15 17.90 29.06
CA LEU A 205 22.58 17.63 28.84
C LEU A 205 23.35 18.91 28.45
N ALA A 206 22.74 19.76 27.62
CA ALA A 206 23.29 21.03 27.14
C ALA A 206 23.68 21.99 28.27
N LYS A 207 23.03 21.92 29.43
CA LYS A 207 23.42 22.72 30.62
C LYS A 207 24.84 22.43 31.12
N SER A 208 25.38 21.26 30.80
CA SER A 208 26.62 20.74 31.39
C SER A 208 27.66 20.32 30.34
N GLY A 209 27.43 20.61 29.06
CA GLY A 209 28.29 20.17 27.96
C GLY A 209 27.60 20.32 26.60
N THR A 210 28.21 19.77 25.56
CA THR A 210 27.69 19.73 24.19
C THR A 210 27.13 18.33 23.88
N PRO A 211 25.80 18.14 23.85
CA PRO A 211 25.19 16.89 23.44
C PRO A 211 25.29 16.70 21.93
N VAL A 212 25.82 15.55 21.50
CA VAL A 212 25.85 15.08 20.12
C VAL A 212 24.91 13.90 19.98
N ILE A 213 23.99 13.99 19.03
CA ILE A 213 22.98 12.97 18.73
C ILE A 213 23.44 12.21 17.50
N LYS A 214 23.46 10.87 17.60
CA LYS A 214 23.69 9.99 16.46
C LYS A 214 22.49 9.08 16.31
N PHE A 215 21.81 9.16 15.17
CA PHE A 215 20.78 8.19 14.80
C PHE A 215 21.45 6.88 14.36
N LYS A 216 20.79 5.76 14.65
CA LYS A 216 21.25 4.41 14.33
C LYS A 216 20.46 3.82 13.17
#